data_AF-A0A9E4IT21-F1
#
_entry.id   AF-A0A9E4IT21-F1
#
_cell.length_a   1.000
_cell.length_b   1.000
_cell.length_c   1.000
_cell.angle_alpha   90.00
_cell.angle_beta   90.00
_cell.angle_gamma   90.00
#
_symmetry.space_group_name_H-M   'P 1'
#
loop_
_entity.id
_entity.type
_entity.pdbx_description
1 polymer ?
#
loop_
_entity_poly.entity_id
_entity_poly.type
_entity_poly.pdbx_seq_one_letter_code
_entity_poly.pdbx_strand_id
1 'polypeptide(L)'
;MALVKKSITTTDRQEQWIRAQVASGDYGSDSEYFRTLIRQDQDRNATFRAVKEAIQEGVESGVSDRTVKEIRAEAEQRYEVRHG
;
A
#
# COMPACT_ATOMS: atom_id res chain seq x y z
N MET A 1 -10.65 10.92 11.92
CA MET A 1 -11.62 10.19 11.07
C MET A 1 -12.46 9.27 11.95
N ALA A 2 -13.74 9.07 11.62
CA ALA A 2 -14.62 8.17 12.37
C ALA A 2 -14.29 6.69 12.08
N LEU A 3 -14.46 5.83 13.09
CA LEU A 3 -14.34 4.38 12.94
C LEU A 3 -15.60 3.81 12.26
N VAL A 4 -15.41 2.97 11.24
CA VAL A 4 -16.50 2.25 10.56
C VAL A 4 -16.58 0.82 11.09
N LYS A 5 -17.74 0.40 11.59
CA LYS A 5 -17.97 -0.97 12.07
C LYS A 5 -18.01 -1.94 10.88
N LYS A 6 -17.31 -3.07 11.00
CA LYS A 6 -17.35 -4.20 10.06
C LYS A 6 -17.64 -5.47 10.83
N SER A 7 -18.49 -6.33 10.27
CA SER A 7 -18.69 -7.71 10.78
C SER A 7 -17.79 -8.64 9.98
N ILE A 8 -17.07 -9.53 10.66
CA ILE A 8 -16.11 -10.45 10.04
C ILE A 8 -16.41 -11.84 10.61
N THR A 9 -16.48 -12.84 9.73
CA THR A 9 -16.59 -14.24 10.15
C THR A 9 -15.19 -14.84 10.23
N THR A 10 -14.88 -15.45 11.37
CA THR A 10 -13.61 -16.13 11.65
C THR A 10 -13.86 -17.60 11.92
N THR A 11 -12.82 -18.40 11.82
CA THR A 11 -12.84 -19.79 12.33
C THR A 11 -12.71 -19.79 13.86
N ASP A 12 -13.19 -20.84 14.53
CA ASP A 12 -13.06 -20.98 15.98
C ASP A 12 -11.61 -20.87 16.47
N ARG A 13 -10.66 -21.39 15.67
CA ARG A 13 -9.23 -21.28 15.97
C ARG A 13 -8.73 -19.83 15.94
N GLN A 14 -9.20 -19.04 14.97
CA GLN A 14 -8.85 -17.62 14.87
C GLN A 14 -9.48 -16.83 16.01
N GLU A 15 -10.72 -17.11 16.38
CA GLU A 15 -11.38 -16.48 17.53
C GLU A 15 -10.59 -16.72 18.83
N GLN A 16 -10.21 -17.97 19.10
CA GLN A 16 -9.39 -18.31 20.27
C GLN A 16 -8.06 -17.57 20.27
N TRP A 17 -7.41 -17.48 19.11
CA TRP A 17 -6.17 -16.73 18.95
C TRP A 17 -6.35 -15.23 19.25
N ILE A 18 -7.37 -14.60 18.64
CA ILE A 18 -7.67 -13.16 18.85
C ILE A 18 -7.93 -12.88 20.33
N ARG A 19 -8.74 -13.71 20.99
CA ARG A 19 -9.01 -13.57 22.43
C ARG A 19 -7.75 -13.69 23.28
N ALA A 20 -6.83 -14.59 22.95
CA ALA A 20 -5.57 -14.72 23.67
C ALA A 20 -4.71 -13.46 23.54
N GLN A 21 -4.70 -12.82 22.36
CA GLN A 21 -3.99 -11.54 22.16
C GLN A 21 -4.60 -10.42 23.00
N VAL A 22 -5.92 -10.32 23.07
CA VAL A 22 -6.60 -9.32 23.92
C VAL A 22 -6.37 -9.62 25.42
N ALA A 23 -6.48 -10.88 25.82
CA ALA A 23 -6.30 -11.31 27.22
C ALA A 23 -4.87 -11.09 27.73
N SER A 24 -3.87 -11.09 26.85
CA SER A 24 -2.49 -10.78 27.21
C SER A 24 -2.30 -9.32 27.67
N GLY A 25 -3.25 -8.43 27.33
CA GLY A 25 -3.15 -6.99 27.57
C GLY A 25 -2.49 -6.20 26.45
N ASP A 26 -1.96 -6.85 25.42
CA ASP A 26 -1.32 -6.19 24.28
C ASP A 26 -2.30 -5.37 23.43
N TYR A 27 -3.59 -5.71 23.48
CA TYR A 27 -4.66 -5.03 22.75
C TYR A 27 -5.90 -4.88 23.63
N GLY A 28 -6.57 -3.72 23.58
CA GLY A 28 -7.79 -3.45 24.34
C GLY A 28 -9.06 -3.99 23.69
N SER A 29 -9.01 -4.45 22.43
CA SER A 29 -10.15 -5.08 21.75
C SER A 29 -9.72 -5.86 20.49
N ASP A 30 -10.59 -6.76 20.04
CA ASP A 30 -10.43 -7.47 18.76
C ASP A 30 -10.26 -6.48 17.59
N SER A 31 -11.03 -5.39 17.60
CA SER A 31 -10.97 -4.36 16.57
C SER A 31 -9.62 -3.64 16.54
N GLU A 32 -8.97 -3.47 17.69
CA GLU A 32 -7.62 -2.92 17.76
C GLU A 32 -6.60 -3.89 17.19
N TYR A 33 -6.69 -5.17 17.57
CA TYR A 33 -5.84 -6.22 17.03
C TYR A 33 -5.94 -6.31 15.49
N PHE A 34 -7.15 -6.33 14.94
CA PHE A 34 -7.35 -6.33 13.49
C PHE A 34 -6.78 -5.10 12.81
N ARG A 35 -6.91 -3.90 13.38
CA ARG A 35 -6.32 -2.68 12.80
C ARG A 35 -4.80 -2.75 12.76
N THR A 36 -4.18 -3.32 13.80
CA THR A 36 -2.74 -3.54 13.82
C THR A 36 -2.30 -4.52 12.74
N LEU A 37 -3.01 -5.64 12.57
CA LEU A 37 -2.73 -6.60 11.48
C LEU A 37 -2.90 -5.97 10.10
N ILE A 38 -3.95 -5.17 9.89
CA ILE A 38 -4.16 -4.45 8.62
C ILE A 38 -3.01 -3.49 8.35
N ARG A 39 -2.54 -2.75 9.35
CA ARG A 39 -1.40 -1.84 9.19
C ARG A 39 -0.12 -2.61 8.86
N GLN A 40 0.15 -3.71 9.55
CA GLN A 40 1.31 -4.55 9.25
C GLN A 40 1.24 -5.13 7.83
N ASP A 41 0.06 -5.53 7.36
CA ASP A 41 -0.13 -5.97 5.96
C ASP A 41 0.11 -4.82 4.98
N GLN A 42 -0.41 -3.63 5.27
CA GLN A 42 -0.18 -2.42 4.47
C GLN A 42 1.32 -2.10 4.37
N ASP A 43 2.03 -2.11 5.50
CA ASP A 43 3.46 -1.79 5.55
C ASP A 43 4.29 -2.83 4.79
N ARG A 44 4.00 -4.13 5.01
CA ARG A 44 4.67 -5.23 4.30
C ARG A 44 4.45 -5.18 2.79
N ASN A 45 3.27 -4.74 2.35
CA ASN A 45 2.90 -4.69 0.95
C ASN A 45 3.05 -3.29 0.32
N ALA A 46 3.60 -2.30 1.04
CA ALA A 46 3.64 -0.92 0.60
C ALA A 46 4.39 -0.76 -0.73
N THR A 47 5.60 -1.35 -0.83
CA THR A 47 6.40 -1.31 -2.06
C THR A 47 5.69 -1.99 -3.23
N PHE A 48 5.09 -3.16 -3.00
CA PHE A 48 4.36 -3.88 -4.04
C PHE A 48 3.17 -3.06 -4.55
N ARG A 49 2.41 -2.43 -3.64
CA ARG A 49 1.27 -1.59 -4.01
C ARG A 49 1.72 -0.35 -4.77
N ALA A 50 2.77 0.34 -4.32
CA ALA A 50 3.31 1.50 -5.02
C ALA A 50 3.77 1.16 -6.44
N VAL A 51 4.48 0.03 -6.62
CA VAL A 51 4.91 -0.43 -7.95
C VAL A 51 3.70 -0.79 -8.82
N LYS A 52 2.72 -1.51 -8.27
CA LYS A 52 1.50 -1.87 -8.99
C LYS A 52 0.71 -0.64 -9.43
N GLU A 53 0.59 0.36 -8.57
CA GLU A 53 -0.08 1.64 -8.87
C GLU A 53 0.66 2.41 -9.96
N ALA A 54 1.99 2.52 -9.89
CA ALA A 54 2.80 3.19 -10.92
C ALA A 54 2.71 2.47 -12.29
N ILE A 55 2.67 1.13 -12.29
CA ILE A 55 2.45 0.36 -13.53
C ILE A 55 1.05 0.64 -14.08
N GLN A 56 0.03 0.63 -13.22
CA GLN A 56 -1.35 0.88 -13.64
C GLN A 56 -1.48 2.28 -14.24
N GLU A 57 -0.91 3.31 -13.60
CA GLU A 57 -0.84 4.67 -14.11
C GLU A 57 -0.15 4.72 -15.49
N GLY A 58 0.99 4.02 -15.63
CA GLY A 58 1.68 3.91 -16.92
C GLY A 58 0.82 3.28 -18.01
N VAL A 59 0.10 2.20 -17.69
CA VAL A 59 -0.83 1.54 -18.64
C VAL A 59 -1.98 2.46 -19.02
N GLU A 60 -2.58 3.15 -18.05
CA GLU A 60 -3.68 4.08 -18.26
C GLU A 60 -3.26 5.33 -19.04
N SER A 61 -1.98 5.73 -18.96
CA SER A 61 -1.40 6.84 -19.72
C SER A 61 -1.33 6.60 -21.23
N GLY A 62 -1.54 5.35 -21.67
CA GLY A 62 -1.50 4.95 -23.07
C GLY A 62 -0.09 4.74 -23.61
N VAL A 63 -0.01 4.31 -24.86
CA VAL A 63 1.28 4.04 -25.54
C VAL A 63 1.86 5.35 -26.05
N SER A 64 3.13 5.60 -25.74
CA SER A 64 3.85 6.76 -26.27
C SER A 64 4.43 6.47 -27.65
N ASP A 65 4.26 7.41 -28.59
CA ASP A 65 4.91 7.38 -29.91
C ASP A 65 6.38 7.82 -29.87
N ARG A 66 6.87 8.25 -28.69
CA ARG A 66 8.21 8.79 -28.54
C ARG A 66 9.27 7.71 -28.63
N THR A 67 10.32 8.00 -29.37
CA THR A 67 11.51 7.15 -29.44
C THR A 67 12.41 7.35 -28.22
N VAL A 68 13.24 6.33 -27.95
CA VAL A 68 14.25 6.39 -26.87
C VAL A 68 15.18 7.61 -27.01
N LYS A 69 15.52 7.99 -28.25
CA LYS A 69 16.38 9.15 -28.53
C LYS A 69 15.72 10.47 -28.12
N GLU A 70 14.44 10.65 -28.41
CA GLU A 70 13.67 11.85 -28.06
C GLU A 70 13.46 11.94 -26.54
N ILE A 71 13.23 10.82 -25.86
CA ILE A 71 13.13 10.76 -24.40
C ILE A 71 14.43 11.20 -23.76
N ARG A 72 15.56 10.69 -24.26
CA ARG A 72 16.89 11.03 -23.73
C ARG A 72 17.23 12.51 -23.94
N ALA A 73 17.02 13.04 -25.14
CA ALA A 73 17.32 14.44 -25.44
C ALA A 73 16.49 15.41 -24.56
N GLU A 74 15.21 15.09 -24.31
CA GLU A 74 14.38 15.87 -23.41
C GLU A 74 14.85 15.80 -21.95
N ALA A 75 15.28 14.62 -21.49
CA ALA A 75 15.80 14.45 -20.14
C ALA A 75 17.09 15.27 -19.91
N GLU A 76 18.00 15.29 -20.89
CA GLU A 76 19.22 16.10 -20.87
C GLU A 76 18.88 17.59 -20.83
N GLN A 77 17.97 18.07 -21.69
CA GLN A 77 17.53 19.47 -21.67
C GLN A 77 16.91 19.88 -20.32
N ARG A 78 16.06 19.03 -19.73
CA ARG A 78 15.46 19.29 -18.41
C ARG A 78 16.50 19.37 -17.29
N TYR A 79 17.56 18.56 -17.38
CA TYR A 79 18.64 18.58 -16.41
C TYR A 79 19.43 19.89 -16.47
N GLU A 80 19.84 20.29 -17.68
CA GLU A 80 20.59 21.54 -17.92
C GLU A 80 19.79 22.77 -17.46
N VAL A 81 18.48 22.83 -17.75
CA VAL A 81 17.64 23.95 -17.31
C VAL A 81 17.51 24.04 -15.77
N ARG A 82 17.63 22.91 -15.06
CA ARG A 82 17.46 22.87 -13.61
C ARG A 82 18.77 23.10 -12.84
N HIS A 83 19.93 22.89 -13.47
CA HIS A 83 21.25 22.97 -12.84
C HIS A 83 22.23 23.94 -13.51
N GLY A 84 21.83 24.58 -14.60
CA GLY A 84 22.57 25.66 -15.26
C GLY A 84 22.28 27.04 -14.71
#